data_AF-A0A3D0Y1L3-F1
#
_entry.id   AF-A0A3D0Y1L3-F1
#
_cell.length_a   1.000
_cell.length_b   1.000
_cell.length_c   1.000
_cell.angle_alpha   90.00
_cell.angle_beta   90.00
_cell.angle_gamma   90.00
#
_symmetry.space_group_name_H-M   'P 1'
#
loop_
_entity.id
_entity.type
_entity.pdbx_description
1 polymer ?
#
loop_
_entity_poly.entity_id
_entity_poly.type
_entity_poly.pdbx_seq_one_letter_code
_entity_poly.pdbx_strand_id
1 'polypeptide(L)'
;MKALKYTLGTVALMVLVVVLSVAFVSSIQSLFASSLVGNDYNSAQVTSTTASSTSVTTLKTMAGSLGSVIITEENTVATGYPSLVIYDATSTEATTSATVLAKFSTTTNQDFGTYQFDTTFTKGLKIEVPAGFKGVYTVTYR
;
A
#
# COMPACT_ATOMS: atom_id res chain seq x y z
N MET A 1 -7.93 11.34 -67.45
CA MET A 1 -8.67 11.83 -66.26
C MET A 1 -9.28 10.75 -65.35
N LYS A 2 -9.23 9.44 -65.68
CA LYS A 2 -9.74 8.38 -64.78
C LYS A 2 -8.79 8.02 -63.63
N ALA A 3 -7.47 8.07 -63.85
CA ALA A 3 -6.45 7.74 -62.84
C ALA A 3 -6.47 8.67 -61.59
N LEU A 4 -6.77 9.96 -61.78
CA LEU A 4 -6.81 10.96 -60.71
C LEU A 4 -7.98 10.74 -59.72
N LYS A 5 -9.05 10.05 -60.15
CA LYS A 5 -10.21 9.75 -59.29
C LYS A 5 -9.95 8.56 -58.36
N TYR A 6 -9.15 7.59 -58.81
CA TYR A 6 -8.80 6.41 -58.00
C TYR A 6 -7.77 6.75 -56.92
N THR A 7 -6.82 7.65 -57.20
CA THR A 7 -5.83 8.10 -56.22
C THR A 7 -6.44 8.96 -55.11
N LEU A 8 -7.42 9.80 -55.42
CA LEU A 8 -8.13 10.57 -54.39
C LEU A 8 -8.91 9.65 -53.44
N GLY A 9 -9.56 8.61 -53.97
CA GLY A 9 -10.32 7.65 -53.18
C GLY A 9 -9.44 6.81 -52.25
N THR A 10 -8.27 6.35 -52.72
CA THR A 10 -7.34 5.58 -51.90
C THR A 10 -6.67 6.42 -50.82
N VAL A 11 -6.33 7.68 -51.10
CA VAL A 11 -5.77 8.59 -50.10
C VAL A 11 -6.80 8.91 -49.01
N ALA A 12 -8.06 9.17 -49.39
CA ALA A 12 -9.13 9.41 -48.42
C ALA A 12 -9.37 8.18 -47.52
N LEU A 13 -9.31 6.97 -48.07
CA LEU A 13 -9.44 5.73 -47.31
C LEU A 13 -8.28 5.54 -46.32
N MET A 14 -7.04 5.80 -46.74
CA MET A 14 -5.88 5.72 -45.85
C MET A 14 -5.98 6.71 -44.69
N VAL A 15 -6.38 7.96 -44.96
CA VAL A 15 -6.56 8.97 -43.92
C VAL A 15 -7.63 8.52 -42.92
N LEU A 16 -8.74 7.97 -43.40
CA LEU A 16 -9.80 7.46 -42.54
C LEU A 16 -9.32 6.31 -41.64
N VAL A 17 -8.55 5.37 -42.20
CA VAL A 17 -7.97 4.26 -41.43
C VAL A 17 -7.01 4.77 -40.36
N VAL A 18 -6.17 5.77 -40.67
CA VAL A 18 -5.25 6.36 -39.69
C VAL A 18 -6.03 7.05 -38.57
N VAL A 19 -7.06 7.83 -38.89
CA VAL A 19 -7.90 8.51 -37.89
C VAL A 19 -8.62 7.51 -36.98
N LEU A 20 -9.19 6.44 -37.56
CA LEU A 20 -9.84 5.38 -36.79
C LEU A 20 -8.84 4.64 -35.88
N SER A 21 -7.64 4.35 -36.39
CA SER A 21 -6.57 3.71 -35.61
C SER A 21 -6.17 4.55 -34.40
N VAL A 22 -5.99 5.86 -34.60
CA VAL A 22 -5.61 6.80 -33.53
C VAL A 22 -6.74 6.91 -32.50
N ALA A 23 -7.99 7.09 -32.94
CA ALA A 23 -9.14 7.16 -32.04
C ALA A 23 -9.32 5.87 -31.22
N PHE A 24 -9.09 4.70 -31.85
CA PHE A 24 -9.11 3.41 -31.18
C PHE A 24 -8.00 3.28 -30.13
N VAL A 25 -6.75 3.61 -30.48
CA VAL A 25 -5.62 3.61 -29.53
C VAL A 25 -5.88 4.55 -28.37
N SER A 26 -6.37 5.77 -28.60
CA SER A 26 -6.71 6.72 -27.52
C SER A 26 -7.85 6.21 -26.61
N SER A 27 -8.83 5.50 -27.17
CA SER A 27 -9.93 4.90 -26.40
C SER A 27 -9.46 3.73 -25.53
N ILE A 28 -8.55 2.91 -26.05
CA ILE A 28 -7.93 1.82 -25.28
C ILE A 28 -6.93 2.37 -24.25
N GLN A 29 -6.26 3.47 -24.57
CA GLN A 29 -5.36 4.14 -23.65
C GLN A 29 -6.14 4.72 -22.47
N SER A 30 -7.41 5.14 -22.60
CA SER A 30 -8.23 5.49 -21.43
C SER A 30 -8.68 4.25 -20.64
N LEU A 31 -8.85 3.09 -21.29
CA LEU A 31 -9.12 1.80 -20.62
C LEU A 31 -7.91 1.28 -19.81
N PHE A 32 -6.68 1.59 -20.22
CA PHE A 32 -5.46 1.21 -19.48
C PHE A 32 -4.85 2.34 -18.63
N ALA A 33 -5.10 3.61 -18.95
CA ALA A 33 -4.70 4.77 -18.14
C ALA A 33 -5.67 5.00 -16.98
N SER A 34 -6.89 4.46 -17.08
CA SER A 34 -7.77 4.20 -15.95
C SER A 34 -7.81 2.69 -15.69
N SER A 35 -6.65 2.10 -15.39
CA SER A 35 -6.68 1.11 -14.33
C SER A 35 -7.29 1.83 -13.14
N LEU A 36 -8.55 1.51 -12.82
CA LEU A 36 -8.96 1.59 -11.44
C LEU A 36 -7.94 0.72 -10.71
N VAL A 37 -6.94 1.37 -10.11
CA VAL A 37 -6.17 0.74 -9.04
C VAL A 37 -7.24 0.23 -8.11
N GLY A 38 -7.42 -1.09 -8.07
CA GLY A 38 -8.42 -1.73 -7.22
C GLY A 38 -8.34 -1.05 -5.86
N ASN A 39 -9.46 -0.45 -5.47
CA ASN A 39 -9.64 0.45 -4.34
C ASN A 39 -9.52 -0.31 -3.00
N ASP A 40 -8.74 -1.40 -2.96
CA ASP A 40 -8.75 -2.41 -1.90
C ASP A 40 -7.61 -2.21 -0.90
N TYR A 41 -6.69 -1.26 -1.15
CA TYR A 41 -5.72 -0.88 -0.14
C TYR A 41 -6.37 0.05 0.89
N ASN A 42 -6.44 -0.43 2.13
CA ASN A 42 -6.73 0.36 3.31
C ASN A 42 -5.41 0.86 3.91
N SER A 43 -5.43 2.07 4.47
CA SER A 43 -4.29 2.64 5.17
C SER A 43 -4.71 3.16 6.53
N ALA A 44 -3.90 2.87 7.55
CA ALA A 44 -4.05 3.39 8.89
C ALA A 44 -2.80 4.17 9.27
N GLN A 45 -2.94 5.48 9.44
CA GLN A 45 -1.91 6.34 10.00
C GLN A 45 -2.15 6.51 11.50
N VAL A 46 -1.09 6.37 12.28
CA VAL A 46 -1.13 6.58 13.72
C VAL A 46 0.02 7.52 14.10
N THR A 47 -0.35 8.58 14.81
CA THR A 47 0.57 9.51 15.44
C THR A 47 0.62 9.20 16.92
N SER A 48 1.79 8.83 17.44
CA SER A 48 2.00 8.61 18.87
C SER A 48 2.84 9.75 19.44
N THR A 49 2.27 10.52 20.35
CA THR A 49 2.93 11.65 21.02
C THR A 49 3.75 11.25 22.26
N THR A 50 4.13 9.98 22.37
CA THR A 50 4.70 9.24 23.53
C THR A 50 3.64 8.39 24.21
N ALA A 51 3.60 7.10 23.88
CA ALA A 51 2.66 6.16 24.48
C ALA A 51 2.99 5.94 25.97
N SER A 52 2.03 6.14 26.88
CA SER A 52 2.21 5.89 28.32
C SER A 52 2.13 4.41 28.68
N SER A 53 1.55 3.58 27.82
CA SER A 53 1.42 2.14 27.97
C SER A 53 1.56 1.43 26.62
N THR A 54 1.88 0.14 26.63
CA THR A 54 1.81 -0.70 25.43
C THR A 54 0.35 -0.83 25.02
N SER A 55 0.06 -0.60 23.74
CA SER A 55 -1.28 -0.70 23.17
C SER A 55 -1.28 -1.61 21.95
N VAL A 56 -2.37 -2.36 21.78
CA VAL A 56 -2.58 -3.22 20.61
C VAL A 56 -3.81 -2.71 19.86
N THR A 57 -3.59 -2.30 18.62
CA THR A 57 -4.66 -1.83 17.73
C THR A 57 -4.94 -2.88 16.67
N THR A 58 -6.22 -3.19 16.46
CA THR A 58 -6.64 -4.08 15.36
C THR A 58 -6.87 -3.23 14.12
N LEU A 59 -6.10 -3.48 13.06
CA LEU A 59 -6.21 -2.80 11.77
C LEU A 59 -7.19 -3.52 10.84
N LYS A 60 -7.22 -4.87 10.88
CA LYS A 60 -8.16 -5.70 10.13
C LYS A 60 -8.50 -6.97 10.90
N THR A 61 -9.75 -7.39 10.89
CA THR A 61 -10.24 -8.57 11.64
C THR A 61 -10.34 -9.86 10.81
N MET A 62 -10.14 -9.77 9.49
CA MET A 62 -10.23 -10.88 8.55
C MET A 62 -8.90 -11.05 7.82
N ALA A 63 -8.75 -12.13 7.05
CA ALA A 63 -7.58 -12.38 6.21
C ALA A 63 -7.34 -11.25 5.19
N GLY A 64 -6.08 -11.11 4.77
CA GLY A 64 -5.63 -10.02 3.93
C GLY A 64 -4.15 -10.07 3.60
N SER A 65 -3.60 -8.95 3.10
CA SER A 65 -2.18 -8.81 2.81
C SER A 65 -1.61 -7.52 3.41
N LEU A 66 -0.44 -7.61 4.03
CA LEU A 66 0.33 -6.45 4.46
C LEU A 66 1.11 -5.92 3.26
N GLY A 67 0.90 -4.66 2.90
CA GLY A 67 1.56 -4.04 1.75
C GLY A 67 2.77 -3.21 2.14
N SER A 68 2.59 -2.23 3.03
CA SER A 68 3.71 -1.39 3.46
C SER A 68 3.58 -0.87 4.87
N VAL A 69 4.72 -0.56 5.47
CA VAL A 69 4.83 0.19 6.73
C VAL A 69 5.77 1.36 6.47
N ILE A 70 5.31 2.56 6.74
CA ILE A 70 6.10 3.78 6.62
C ILE A 70 6.30 4.33 8.02
N ILE A 71 7.54 4.54 8.42
CA ILE A 71 7.91 5.18 9.70
C ILE A 71 8.56 6.51 9.35
N THR A 72 7.86 7.62 9.65
CA THR A 72 8.19 8.96 9.14
C THR A 72 8.84 9.89 10.16
N GLU A 73 8.79 9.56 11.44
CA GLU A 73 9.40 10.39 12.51
C GLU A 73 10.28 9.57 13.42
N GLU A 74 11.32 10.23 13.96
CA GLU A 74 12.34 9.61 14.79
C GLU A 74 11.77 8.94 16.04
N ASN A 75 11.81 7.60 16.03
CA ASN A 75 11.43 6.72 17.11
C ASN A 75 12.34 6.96 18.32
N THR A 76 11.89 7.85 19.21
CA THR A 76 12.62 8.21 20.42
C THR A 76 12.02 7.47 21.59
N VAL A 77 12.36 6.19 21.70
CA VAL A 77 11.98 5.37 22.85
C VAL A 77 13.03 5.55 23.95
N ALA A 78 12.57 5.79 25.19
CA ALA A 78 13.43 5.72 26.36
C ALA A 78 14.16 4.36 26.36
N THR A 79 15.46 4.35 26.62
CA THR A 79 16.29 3.15 26.54
C THR A 79 15.66 1.92 27.24
N GLY A 80 15.52 0.81 26.52
CA GLY A 80 15.09 -0.49 27.08
C GLY A 80 13.64 -0.93 26.80
N TYR A 81 12.88 -0.18 26.01
CA TYR A 81 11.48 -0.50 25.70
C TYR A 81 11.29 -1.26 24.37
N PRO A 82 10.16 -1.99 24.19
CA PRO A 82 9.97 -2.95 23.10
C PRO A 82 9.90 -2.32 21.70
N SER A 83 9.98 -3.17 20.68
CA SER A 83 9.84 -2.85 19.25
C SER A 83 8.40 -2.54 18.86
N LEU A 84 8.17 -1.78 17.79
CA LEU A 84 6.87 -1.76 17.11
C LEU A 84 6.68 -3.12 16.43
N VAL A 85 5.60 -3.83 16.71
CA VAL A 85 5.39 -5.20 16.19
C VAL A 85 4.07 -5.30 15.45
N ILE A 86 4.09 -5.96 14.30
CA ILE A 86 2.90 -6.26 13.51
C ILE A 86 2.65 -7.76 13.55
N TYR A 87 1.40 -8.14 13.79
CA TYR A 87 0.98 -9.52 13.97
C TYR A 87 -0.14 -9.94 13.03
N ASP A 88 -0.16 -11.24 12.71
CA ASP A 88 -1.33 -11.99 12.27
C ASP A 88 -1.99 -12.66 13.50
N ALA A 89 -3.09 -12.08 13.99
CA ALA A 89 -3.73 -12.51 15.23
C ALA A 89 -5.24 -12.19 15.29
N THR A 90 -6.02 -13.03 15.99
CA THR A 90 -7.45 -12.81 16.29
C THR A 90 -7.65 -12.06 17.62
N SER A 91 -6.92 -12.42 18.68
CA SER A 91 -7.09 -11.88 20.04
C SER A 91 -6.50 -10.47 20.21
N THR A 92 -7.11 -9.64 21.06
CA THR A 92 -6.55 -8.36 21.54
C THR A 92 -5.51 -8.55 22.65
N GLU A 93 -5.48 -9.71 23.29
CA GLU A 93 -4.54 -10.05 24.36
C GLU A 93 -3.55 -11.14 23.92
N ALA A 94 -2.27 -10.82 24.08
CA ALA A 94 -1.10 -11.70 24.15
C ALA A 94 -0.87 -12.74 23.02
N THR A 95 0.07 -12.39 22.13
CA THR A 95 1.24 -13.16 21.58
C THR A 95 1.21 -14.70 21.42
N THR A 96 0.51 -15.48 22.25
CA THR A 96 0.54 -16.95 22.24
C THR A 96 -0.08 -17.58 20.99
N SER A 97 -0.96 -16.85 20.28
CA SER A 97 -1.56 -17.30 19.00
C SER A 97 -1.27 -16.36 17.82
N ALA A 98 -0.29 -15.47 17.98
CA ALA A 98 0.05 -14.43 17.02
C ALA A 98 1.30 -14.81 16.21
N THR A 99 1.25 -14.64 14.88
CA THR A 99 2.45 -14.75 14.03
C THR A 99 3.02 -13.35 13.81
N VAL A 100 4.31 -13.14 14.11
CA VAL A 100 4.97 -11.85 13.84
C VAL A 100 5.18 -11.69 12.33
N LEU A 101 4.63 -10.62 11.76
CA LEU A 101 4.78 -10.26 10.35
C LEU A 101 5.94 -9.27 10.15
N ALA A 102 6.10 -8.34 11.08
CA ALA A 102 7.18 -7.35 11.07
C ALA A 102 7.50 -6.90 12.49
N LYS A 103 8.77 -6.53 12.72
CA LYS A 103 9.25 -5.98 13.98
C LYS A 103 10.25 -4.88 13.69
N PHE A 104 9.95 -3.68 14.17
CA PHE A 104 10.80 -2.50 14.00
C PHE A 104 11.39 -2.11 15.35
N SER A 105 12.70 -2.16 15.44
CA SER A 105 13.44 -1.68 16.59
C SER A 105 13.17 -0.20 16.80
N THR A 106 12.97 0.15 18.07
CA THR A 106 12.74 1.52 18.49
C THR A 106 13.98 2.16 19.10
N THR A 107 15.08 1.40 19.22
CA THR A 107 16.31 1.81 19.91
C THR A 107 17.43 2.22 18.95
N THR A 108 17.29 1.89 17.67
CA THR A 108 18.24 2.24 16.63
C THR A 108 17.49 3.11 15.63
N ASN A 109 17.98 4.33 15.37
CA ASN A 109 17.49 5.24 14.33
C ASN A 109 17.57 4.68 12.88
N GLN A 110 17.77 3.37 12.74
CA GLN A 110 17.89 2.68 11.47
C GLN A 110 16.53 2.25 10.91
N ASP A 111 15.46 2.29 11.71
CA ASP A 111 14.14 1.84 11.30
C ASP A 111 13.23 2.95 10.71
N PHE A 112 13.83 4.00 10.13
CA PHE A 112 13.09 5.01 9.35
C PHE A 112 12.98 4.65 7.89
N GLY A 113 11.82 4.95 7.33
CA GLY A 113 11.58 4.83 5.90
C GLY A 113 10.38 3.98 5.58
N THR A 114 10.36 3.47 4.34
CA THR A 114 9.27 2.68 3.80
C THR A 114 9.72 1.23 3.68
N TYR A 115 8.99 0.34 4.34
CA TYR A 115 9.17 -1.10 4.30
C TYR A 115 8.03 -1.71 3.49
N GLN A 116 8.38 -2.41 2.42
CA GLN A 116 7.41 -3.11 1.59
C GLN A 116 7.36 -4.58 1.98
N PHE A 117 6.15 -5.13 1.99
CA PHE A 117 5.87 -6.51 2.35
C PHE A 117 5.07 -7.18 1.23
N ASP A 118 5.37 -8.44 1.01
CA ASP A 118 4.57 -9.35 0.17
C ASP A 118 4.10 -10.52 1.03
N THR A 119 3.47 -10.18 2.16
CA THR A 119 3.07 -11.15 3.19
C THR A 119 1.57 -11.12 3.39
N THR A 120 0.95 -12.29 3.40
CA THR A 120 -0.46 -12.47 3.74
C THR A 120 -0.67 -12.78 5.21
N PHE A 121 -1.81 -12.38 5.75
CA PHE A 121 -2.27 -12.75 7.10
C PHE A 121 -3.66 -13.38 7.02
N THR A 122 -3.97 -14.28 7.94
CA THR A 122 -5.16 -15.15 7.88
C THR A 122 -6.15 -14.95 9.02
N LYS A 123 -5.66 -14.48 10.17
CA LYS A 123 -6.41 -14.30 11.42
C LYS A 123 -6.84 -12.85 11.62
N GLY A 124 -6.03 -11.91 11.14
CA GLY A 124 -6.29 -10.47 11.24
C GLY A 124 -5.01 -9.68 11.46
N LEU A 125 -4.98 -8.42 11.03
CA LEU A 125 -3.82 -7.56 11.13
C LEU A 125 -3.89 -6.72 12.40
N LYS A 126 -2.86 -6.82 13.24
CA LYS A 126 -2.74 -6.02 14.47
C LYS A 126 -1.37 -5.36 14.56
N ILE A 127 -1.33 -4.23 15.23
CA ILE A 127 -0.11 -3.49 15.54
C ILE A 127 -0.02 -3.26 17.04
N GLU A 128 1.12 -3.64 17.61
CA GLU A 128 1.48 -3.35 18.99
C GLU A 128 2.44 -2.18 19.00
N VAL A 129 1.99 -1.10 19.64
CA VAL A 129 2.77 0.09 19.91
C VAL A 129 3.29 -0.01 21.33
N PRO A 130 4.61 -0.12 21.53
CA PRO A 130 5.19 -0.26 22.85
C PRO A 130 5.07 1.03 23.66
N ALA A 131 5.01 0.91 24.98
CA ALA A 131 5.16 2.06 25.87
C ALA A 131 6.46 2.83 25.54
N GLY A 132 6.42 4.14 25.63
CA GLY A 132 7.52 5.04 25.27
C GLY A 132 7.66 5.32 23.78
N PHE A 133 6.90 4.65 22.90
CA PHE A 133 6.95 4.93 21.46
C PHE A 133 6.49 6.36 21.15
N LYS A 134 7.35 7.12 20.47
CA LYS A 134 7.07 8.45 19.94
C LYS A 134 7.43 8.47 18.46
N GLY A 135 6.46 8.80 17.63
CA GLY A 135 6.64 8.88 16.18
C GLY A 135 5.34 8.71 15.42
N VAL A 136 5.45 8.84 14.10
CA VAL A 136 4.35 8.67 13.15
C VAL A 136 4.65 7.45 12.30
N TYR A 137 3.66 6.56 12.20
CA TYR A 137 3.72 5.44 11.28
C TYR A 137 2.44 5.32 10.47
N THR A 138 2.57 4.74 9.27
CA THR A 138 1.46 4.44 8.38
C THR A 138 1.55 2.98 7.95
N VAL A 139 0.49 2.21 8.16
CA VAL A 139 0.40 0.82 7.72
C VAL A 139 -0.62 0.70 6.59
N THR A 140 -0.19 0.14 5.46
CA THR A 140 -1.04 -0.12 4.28
C THR A 140 -1.29 -1.61 4.15
N TYR A 141 -2.54 -2.01 3.97
CA TYR A 141 -2.97 -3.41 3.91
C TYR A 141 -4.16 -3.60 2.97
N ARG A 142 -4.43 -4.85 2.56
CA ARG A 142 -5.63 -5.25 1.82
C ARG A 142 -6.41 -6.28 2.62
#